data_AF-A0A0F9DT10-F1
#
_entry.id   AF-A0A0F9DT10-F1
#
_cell.length_a   1.000
_cell.length_b   1.000
_cell.length_c   1.000
_cell.angle_alpha   90.00
_cell.angle_beta   90.00
_cell.angle_gamma   90.00
#
_symmetry.space_group_name_H-M   'P 1'
#
loop_
_entity.id
_entity.type
_entity.pdbx_description
1 polymer ?
#
loop_
_entity_poly.entity_id
_entity_poly.type
_entity_poly.pdbx_seq_one_letter_code
_entity_poly.pdbx_strand_id
1 'polypeptide(L)'
;NNLWLNVNRYASSGQYRKWNSELDRIWCELVGDVKEVKNKNEEKSEGQDEEKSDEDKFKEFNKKISKEIKKLKPKKGFSEYSKEDKDVMINIYEAIQEKEIFLRRLMNKQGKGTAYEESWDDYIHG
;
A
#
# COMPACT_ATOMS: atom_id res chain seq x y z
N ASN A 1 -15.65 6.22 8.44
CA ASN A 1 -14.22 6.06 8.80
C ASN A 1 -13.45 5.98 7.48
N ASN A 2 -12.79 7.07 7.05
CA ASN A 2 -12.27 7.17 5.68
C ASN A 2 -10.80 6.73 5.62
N LEU A 3 -10.56 5.45 5.34
CA LEU A 3 -9.23 4.85 5.28
C LEU A 3 -8.31 5.59 4.28
N TRP A 4 -8.86 6.00 3.13
CA TRP A 4 -8.11 6.76 2.13
C TRP A 4 -7.74 8.18 2.57
N LEU A 5 -8.52 8.77 3.48
CA LEU A 5 -8.16 10.05 4.11
C LEU A 5 -7.00 9.87 5.09
N ASN A 6 -7.01 8.80 5.87
CA ASN A 6 -5.90 8.46 6.77
C ASN A 6 -4.62 8.15 5.98
N VAL A 7 -4.73 7.40 4.87
CA VAL A 7 -3.64 7.14 3.93
C VAL A 7 -3.00 8.45 3.49
N ASN A 8 -3.77 9.40 2.96
CA ASN A 8 -3.24 10.70 2.53
C ASN A 8 -2.60 11.49 3.68
N ARG A 9 -3.23 11.50 4.86
CA ARG A 9 -2.69 12.16 6.05
C ARG A 9 -1.35 11.57 6.48
N TYR A 10 -1.20 10.25 6.48
CA TYR A 10 0.05 9.61 6.91
C TYR A 10 1.14 9.66 5.83
N ALA A 11 0.75 9.58 4.55
CA ALA A 11 1.67 9.76 3.43
C ALA A 11 2.30 11.17 3.44
N SER A 12 1.46 12.21 3.56
CA SER A 12 1.92 13.61 3.58
C SER A 12 2.77 13.97 4.80
N SER A 13 2.62 13.25 5.92
CA SER A 13 3.40 13.48 7.15
C SER A 13 4.59 12.53 7.33
N GLY A 14 4.89 11.68 6.34
CA GLY A 14 6.01 10.73 6.40
C GLY A 14 5.85 9.64 7.46
N GLN A 15 4.64 9.38 7.94
CA GLN A 15 4.35 8.36 8.97
C GLN A 15 4.23 6.97 8.34
N TYR A 16 5.33 6.45 7.78
CA TYR A 16 5.37 5.23 6.96
C TYR A 16 4.70 4.01 7.61
N ARG A 17 4.91 3.78 8.92
CA ARG A 17 4.29 2.65 9.62
C ARG A 17 2.77 2.75 9.64
N LYS A 18 2.23 3.93 9.95
CA LYS A 18 0.79 4.16 9.98
C LYS A 18 0.21 4.12 8.58
N TRP A 19 0.88 4.74 7.60
CA TRP A 19 0.49 4.67 6.19
C TRP A 19 0.37 3.21 5.72
N ASN A 20 1.39 2.38 5.96
CA ASN A 20 1.33 0.96 5.61
C ASN A 20 0.20 0.21 6.33
N SER A 21 -0.03 0.50 7.62
CA SER A 21 -1.11 -0.13 8.39
C SER A 21 -2.50 0.22 7.87
N GLU A 22 -2.74 1.46 7.42
CA GLU A 22 -4.03 1.80 6.79
C GLU A 22 -4.20 1.06 5.46
N LEU A 23 -3.13 0.88 4.67
CA LEU A 23 -3.18 0.07 3.46
C LEU A 23 -3.44 -1.43 3.76
N ASP A 24 -2.91 -1.94 4.87
CA ASP A 24 -3.23 -3.31 5.33
C ASP A 24 -4.72 -3.44 5.69
N ARG A 25 -5.32 -2.41 6.29
CA ARG A 25 -6.77 -2.38 6.55
C ARG A 25 -7.58 -2.34 5.27
N ILE A 26 -7.19 -1.49 4.32
CA ILE A 26 -7.84 -1.45 3.00
C ILE A 26 -7.78 -2.82 2.33
N TRP A 27 -6.64 -3.51 2.37
CA TRP A 27 -6.54 -4.86 1.84
C TRP A 27 -7.52 -5.84 2.49
N CYS A 28 -7.69 -5.80 3.82
CA CYS A 28 -8.68 -6.64 4.50
C CYS A 28 -10.11 -6.40 4.00
N GLU A 29 -10.46 -5.18 3.58
CA GLU A 29 -11.78 -4.86 3.01
C GLU A 29 -11.93 -5.29 1.54
N LEU A 30 -10.82 -5.41 0.81
CA LEU A 30 -10.81 -5.77 -0.62
C LEU A 30 -10.62 -7.27 -0.87
N VAL A 31 -9.91 -7.97 0.02
CA VAL A 31 -9.47 -9.36 -0.20
C VAL A 31 -10.66 -10.32 -0.34
N GLY A 32 -11.78 -10.05 0.34
CA GLY A 32 -12.99 -10.88 0.23
C GLY A 32 -13.59 -10.93 -1.18
N ASP A 33 -13.34 -9.90 -1.99
CA ASP A 33 -13.83 -9.79 -3.37
C ASP A 33 -12.75 -10.15 -4.41
N VAL A 34 -11.55 -10.54 -3.96
CA VAL A 34 -10.51 -11.07 -4.84
C VAL A 34 -10.92 -12.49 -5.20
N LYS A 35 -11.30 -12.72 -6.46
CA LYS A 35 -11.54 -14.06 -6.97
C LYS A 35 -10.25 -14.85 -6.84
N GLU A 36 -10.29 -15.97 -6.10
CA GLU A 36 -9.21 -16.94 -6.15
C GLU A 36 -9.02 -17.34 -7.62
N VAL A 37 -7.85 -16.99 -8.17
CA VAL A 37 -7.42 -17.61 -9.41
C VAL A 37 -7.18 -19.07 -9.02
N LYS A 38 -8.19 -19.93 -9.23
CA LYS A 38 -7.99 -21.37 -9.12
C LYS A 38 -6.83 -21.67 -10.06
N ASN A 39 -5.67 -21.96 -9.48
CA ASN A 39 -4.55 -22.52 -10.21
C ASN A 39 -5.08 -23.78 -10.87
N LYS A 40 -5.44 -23.67 -12.15
CA LYS A 40 -5.53 -24.81 -13.04
C LYS A 40 -4.10 -25.29 -13.19
N ASN A 41 -3.65 -26.06 -12.20
CA ASN A 41 -2.58 -27.02 -12.36
C ASN A 41 -3.06 -28.07 -13.34
N GLU A 42 -2.98 -27.79 -14.63
CA GLU A 42 -3.00 -28.79 -15.67
C GLU A 42 -2.33 -28.14 -16.90
N GLU A 43 -1.15 -28.68 -17.24
CA GLU A 43 -0.29 -28.32 -18.37
C GLU A 43 0.72 -27.17 -18.15
N LYS A 44 1.82 -27.54 -17.48
CA LYS A 44 3.11 -26.87 -17.59
C LYS A 44 3.51 -26.75 -19.07
N SER A 45 3.41 -25.54 -19.62
CA SER A 45 4.13 -25.15 -20.82
C SER A 45 5.29 -24.25 -20.37
N GLU A 46 6.52 -24.71 -20.63
CA GLU A 46 7.74 -23.95 -20.39
C GLU A 46 7.67 -22.63 -21.18
N GLY A 47 7.58 -21.50 -20.49
CA GLY A 47 7.75 -20.17 -21.09
C GLY A 47 6.67 -19.11 -20.81
N GLN A 48 5.64 -19.37 -20.00
CA GLN A 48 4.70 -18.33 -19.58
C GLN A 48 5.05 -17.80 -18.18
N ASP A 49 5.31 -16.50 -18.08
CA ASP A 49 5.44 -15.79 -16.81
C ASP A 49 4.17 -16.05 -15.98
N GLU A 50 4.29 -16.80 -14.88
CA GLU A 50 3.18 -17.03 -13.95
C GLU A 50 2.65 -15.68 -13.47
N GLU A 51 1.44 -15.32 -13.91
CA GLU A 51 0.77 -14.11 -13.47
C GLU A 51 0.46 -14.26 -11.97
N LYS A 52 1.29 -13.63 -11.13
CA LYS A 52 1.13 -13.66 -9.68
C LYS A 52 -0.27 -13.22 -9.27
N SER A 53 -0.86 -13.95 -8.32
CA SER A 53 -2.14 -13.57 -7.73
C SER A 53 -2.06 -12.20 -7.06
N ASP A 54 -3.21 -11.54 -6.91
CA ASP A 54 -3.29 -10.25 -6.20
C ASP A 54 -2.82 -10.38 -4.74
N GLU A 55 -3.04 -11.54 -4.11
CA GLU A 55 -2.54 -11.84 -2.76
C GLU A 55 -1.01 -11.97 -2.74
N ASP A 56 -0.41 -12.62 -3.73
CA ASP A 56 1.05 -12.74 -3.83
C ASP A 56 1.71 -11.38 -4.04
N LYS A 57 1.13 -10.54 -4.93
CA LYS A 57 1.59 -9.16 -5.13
C LYS A 57 1.51 -8.37 -3.82
N PHE A 58 0.41 -8.49 -3.07
CA PHE A 58 0.27 -7.85 -1.77
C PHE A 58 1.33 -8.30 -0.76
N LYS A 59 1.58 -9.62 -0.67
CA LYS A 59 2.63 -10.19 0.18
C LYS A 59 4.02 -9.69 -0.21
N GLU A 60 4.30 -9.53 -1.50
CA GLU A 60 5.57 -8.99 -1.99
C GLU A 60 5.80 -7.55 -1.57
N PHE A 61 4.77 -6.69 -1.63
CA PHE A 61 4.87 -5.34 -1.09
C PHE A 61 5.21 -5.36 0.40
N ASN A 62 4.50 -6.16 1.20
CA ASN A 62 4.77 -6.26 2.64
C ASN A 62 6.19 -6.75 2.94
N LYS A 63 6.71 -7.69 2.15
CA LYS A 63 8.09 -8.17 2.26
C LYS A 63 9.09 -7.07 1.91
N LYS A 64 8.89 -6.34 0.82
CA LYS A 64 9.73 -5.20 0.39
C LYS A 64 9.76 -4.12 1.48
N ILE A 65 8.59 -3.67 1.93
CA ILE A 65 8.43 -2.63 2.96
C ILE A 65 9.09 -3.06 4.28
N SER A 66 8.84 -4.30 4.73
CA SER A 66 9.43 -4.82 5.97
C SER A 66 10.96 -4.90 5.91
N LYS A 67 11.52 -5.23 4.75
CA LYS A 67 12.98 -5.27 4.54
C LYS A 67 13.59 -3.89 4.68
N GLU A 68 12.97 -2.87 4.09
CA GLU A 68 13.48 -1.49 4.13
C GLU A 68 13.29 -0.84 5.51
N ILE A 69 12.13 -1.01 6.16
CA ILE A 69 11.87 -0.47 7.50
C ILE A 69 12.89 -1.00 8.54
N LYS A 70 13.35 -2.25 8.40
CA LYS A 70 14.37 -2.82 9.31
C LYS A 70 15.74 -2.16 9.18
N LYS A 71 16.04 -1.54 8.03
CA LYS A 71 17.30 -0.82 7.81
C LYS A 71 17.29 0.56 8.48
N LEU A 72 16.11 1.14 8.68
CA LEU A 72 15.97 2.46 9.28
C LEU A 72 16.25 2.38 10.79
N LYS A 73 17.35 2.98 11.22
CA LYS A 73 17.73 3.01 12.64
C LYS A 73 16.89 4.07 13.37
N PRO A 74 16.41 3.80 14.58
CA PRO A 74 15.74 4.81 15.39
C PRO A 74 16.74 5.91 15.76
N LYS A 75 16.40 7.17 15.48
CA LYS A 75 17.18 8.31 15.97
C LYS A 75 16.76 8.67 17.38
N LYS A 76 17.74 9.01 18.22
CA LYS A 76 17.52 9.60 19.53
C LYS A 76 17.89 11.09 19.46
N GLY A 77 17.04 11.94 20.02
CA GLY A 77 17.27 13.39 20.12
C GLY A 77 17.11 14.15 18.78
N PHE A 78 17.79 15.30 18.68
CA PHE A 78 17.72 16.24 17.55
C PHE A 78 18.70 15.90 16.40
N SER A 79 19.06 14.62 16.22
CA SER A 79 20.02 14.24 15.19
C SER A 79 19.38 14.20 13.81
N GLU A 80 19.97 14.90 12.84
CA GLU A 80 19.50 14.89 11.44
C GLU A 80 19.76 13.54 10.77
N TYR A 81 18.87 13.13 9.85
CA TYR A 81 19.04 11.93 9.03
C TYR A 81 20.29 12.00 8.15
N SER A 82 21.09 10.92 8.14
CA SER A 82 22.23 10.81 7.24
C SER A 82 21.72 10.66 5.80
N LYS A 83 22.64 10.74 4.81
CA LYS A 83 22.27 10.48 3.42
C LYS A 83 21.72 9.06 3.25
N GLU A 84 22.36 8.09 3.88
CA GLU A 84 21.95 6.68 3.86
C GLU A 84 20.57 6.48 4.50
N ASP A 85 20.28 7.18 5.61
CA ASP A 85 18.95 7.13 6.22
C ASP A 85 17.88 7.70 5.27
N LYS A 86 18.18 8.81 4.57
CA LYS A 86 17.28 9.44 3.60
C LYS A 86 17.01 8.52 2.42
N ASP A 87 18.04 7.84 1.91
CA ASP A 87 17.90 6.85 0.83
C ASP A 87 17.00 5.69 1.26
N VAL A 88 17.16 5.20 2.49
CA VAL A 88 16.26 4.18 3.06
C VAL A 88 14.82 4.70 3.18
N MET A 89 14.62 5.94 3.62
CA MET A 89 13.29 6.55 3.70
C MET A 89 12.62 6.68 2.33
N ILE A 90 13.36 7.04 1.28
CA ILE A 90 12.88 7.08 -0.10
C ILE A 90 12.44 5.67 -0.56
N ASN A 91 13.26 4.65 -0.32
CA ASN A 91 12.92 3.27 -0.70
C ASN A 91 11.66 2.76 0.02
N ILE A 92 11.48 3.14 1.30
CA ILE A 92 10.27 2.83 2.07
C ILE A 92 9.07 3.53 1.43
N TYR A 93 9.20 4.82 1.13
CA TYR A 93 8.15 5.62 0.50
C TYR A 93 7.70 5.00 -0.82
N GLU A 94 8.63 4.70 -1.74
CA GLU A 94 8.32 4.11 -3.04
C GLU A 94 7.61 2.76 -2.90
N ALA A 95 8.08 1.90 -1.99
CA ALA A 95 7.46 0.60 -1.75
C ALA A 95 6.02 0.70 -1.21
N ILE A 96 5.74 1.66 -0.33
CA ILE A 96 4.38 1.89 0.18
C ILE A 96 3.51 2.54 -0.90
N GLN A 97 4.06 3.45 -1.71
CA GLN A 97 3.34 4.10 -2.79
C GLN A 97 2.93 3.09 -3.88
N GLU A 98 3.81 2.16 -4.27
CA GLU A 98 3.48 1.07 -5.20
C GLU A 98 2.31 0.23 -4.68
N LYS A 99 2.34 -0.12 -3.38
CA LYS A 99 1.26 -0.84 -2.70
C LYS A 99 -0.05 -0.04 -2.73
N GLU A 100 0.02 1.26 -2.49
CA GLU A 100 -1.15 2.14 -2.54
C GLU A 100 -1.79 2.14 -3.94
N ILE A 101 -0.98 2.35 -4.99
CA ILE A 101 -1.43 2.35 -6.38
C ILE A 101 -2.10 1.02 -6.73
N PHE A 102 -1.49 -0.09 -6.31
CA PHE A 102 -2.07 -1.43 -6.49
C PHE A 102 -3.46 -1.54 -5.84
N LEU A 103 -3.61 -1.14 -4.58
CA LEU A 103 -4.89 -1.22 -3.87
C LEU A 103 -5.95 -0.30 -4.49
N ARG A 104 -5.57 0.89 -4.96
CA ARG A 104 -6.49 1.78 -5.67
C ARG A 104 -7.00 1.15 -6.97
N ARG A 105 -6.10 0.54 -7.74
CA ARG A 105 -6.47 -0.19 -8.97
C ARG A 105 -7.38 -1.38 -8.67
N LEU A 106 -7.08 -2.13 -7.61
CA LEU A 106 -7.89 -3.26 -7.18
C LEU A 106 -9.31 -2.82 -6.79
N MET A 107 -9.43 -1.79 -5.97
CA MET A 107 -10.72 -1.24 -5.53
C MET A 107 -11.54 -0.70 -6.71
N ASN A 108 -10.90 0.00 -7.64
CA ASN A 108 -11.54 0.47 -8.87
C ASN A 108 -12.00 -0.70 -9.76
N LYS A 109 -11.21 -1.78 -9.88
CA LYS A 109 -11.59 -3.02 -10.60
C LYS A 109 -12.81 -3.69 -9.98
N GLN A 110 -13.00 -3.56 -8.67
CA GLN A 110 -14.17 -4.05 -7.93
C GLN A 110 -15.37 -3.09 -7.97
N GLY A 111 -15.24 -1.92 -8.62
CA GLY A 111 -16.33 -0.94 -8.74
C GLY A 111 -16.62 -0.14 -7.46
N LYS A 112 -15.76 -0.22 -6.44
CA LYS A 112 -15.98 0.42 -5.14
C LYS A 112 -15.52 1.89 -5.08
N GLY A 113 -14.82 2.37 -6.10
CA GLY A 113 -14.28 3.73 -6.18
C GLY A 113 -13.22 4.05 -5.12
N THR A 114 -12.43 5.10 -5.31
CA THR A 114 -11.41 5.55 -4.32
C THR A 114 -11.47 7.05 -4.05
N ALA A 115 -12.48 7.72 -4.62
CA ALA A 115 -12.73 9.14 -4.41
C ALA A 115 -13.26 9.38 -2.99
N TYR A 116 -12.88 10.50 -2.40
CA TYR A 116 -13.44 10.97 -1.15
C TYR A 116 -14.95 11.15 -1.33
N GLU A 117 -15.77 10.53 -0.48
CA GLU A 117 -17.18 10.94 -0.37
C GLU A 117 -17.20 12.45 -0.12
N GLU A 118 -17.82 13.18 -1.05
CA GLU A 118 -17.95 14.64 -1.13
C GLU A 118 -18.79 15.20 0.03
N SER A 119 -18.40 14.94 1.28
CA SER A 119 -18.96 15.64 2.46
C SER A 119 -18.25 16.98 2.73
N TRP A 120 -17.52 17.51 1.75
CA TRP A 120 -16.88 18.84 1.82
C TRP A 120 -17.81 19.98 1.38
N ASP A 121 -18.90 19.70 0.65
CA ASP A 121 -19.86 20.74 0.26
C ASP A 121 -20.62 21.33 1.47
N ASP A 122 -20.79 20.55 2.54
CA ASP A 122 -21.41 21.02 3.80
C ASP A 122 -20.49 21.90 4.66
N TYR A 123 -19.20 22.07 4.30
CA TYR A 123 -18.27 22.96 5.02
C TYR A 123 -18.08 24.32 4.32
N ILE A 124 -18.49 24.44 3.05
CA ILE A 124 -18.38 25.67 2.25
C ILE A 124 -19.74 26.40 2.15
N HIS A 125 -20.84 25.69 2.36
CA HIS A 125 -22.16 26.28 2.57
C HIS A 125 -22.45 26.35 4.07
N GLY A 126 -22.05 27.47 4.69
CA GLY A 126 -22.42 27.79 6.08
C GLY A 126 -23.92 27.92 6.31
#